data_AF-F6XPI8-F1
#
_entry.id   AF-F6XPI8-F1
#
_cell.length_a   1.000
_cell.length_b   1.000
_cell.length_c   1.000
_cell.angle_alpha   90.00
_cell.angle_beta   90.00
_cell.angle_gamma   90.00
#
_symmetry.space_group_name_H-M   'P 1'
#
loop_
_entity.id
_entity.type
_entity.pdbx_description
1 polymer ?
#
loop_
_entity_poly.entity_id
_entity_poly.type
_entity_poly.pdbx_seq_one_letter_code
_entity_poly.pdbx_strand_id
1 'polypeptide(L)'
;MSVSPQFFLHNSRVPATASVIFLHGLGDTGAGWYHGFDELRKNHVRYIFPNAPSISVTMNGGFVMPAWYDLKGLGPNTVEDKKGIEASAAKS
;
A
#
# COMPACT_ATOMS: atom_id res chain seq x y z
N MET A 1 -16.68 4.38 -15.95
CA MET A 1 -15.92 4.56 -14.69
C MET A 1 -14.80 3.53 -14.70
N SER A 2 -13.54 3.97 -14.69
CA SER A 2 -12.40 3.04 -14.68
C SER A 2 -12.20 2.53 -13.26
N VAL A 3 -12.23 1.20 -13.06
CA VAL A 3 -11.90 0.60 -11.77
C VAL A 3 -10.38 0.62 -11.67
N SER A 4 -9.83 1.38 -10.72
CA SER A 4 -8.38 1.38 -10.50
C SER A 4 -7.91 -0.04 -10.19
N PRO A 5 -6.77 -0.47 -10.77
CA PRO A 5 -6.28 -1.83 -10.56
C PRO A 5 -5.98 -2.09 -9.08
N GLN A 6 -6.17 -3.33 -8.63
CA GLN A 6 -5.92 -3.72 -7.23
C GLN A 6 -4.44 -3.51 -6.82
N PHE A 7 -3.52 -3.66 -7.78
CA PHE A 7 -2.09 -3.42 -7.61
C PHE A 7 -1.44 -3.05 -8.94
N PHE A 8 -0.27 -2.43 -8.87
CA PHE A 8 0.63 -2.20 -10.01
C PHE A 8 1.83 -3.13 -9.93
N LEU A 9 2.39 -3.49 -11.08
CA LEU A 9 3.47 -4.47 -11.18
C LEU A 9 4.56 -3.99 -12.13
N HIS A 10 5.77 -3.85 -11.59
CA HIS A 10 6.98 -3.96 -12.39
C HIS A 10 7.40 -5.40 -12.46
N ASN A 11 7.10 -6.05 -13.58
CA ASN A 11 7.58 -7.41 -13.80
C ASN A 11 9.10 -7.40 -14.02
N SER A 12 9.73 -8.52 -13.64
CA SER A 12 11.14 -8.75 -13.94
C SER A 12 11.32 -8.90 -15.46
N ARG A 13 12.46 -8.44 -15.97
CA ARG A 13 12.80 -8.53 -17.40
C ARG A 13 13.51 -9.84 -17.75
N VAL A 14 14.02 -10.53 -16.73
CA VAL A 14 14.60 -11.88 -16.78
C VAL A 14 13.88 -12.75 -15.73
N PRO A 15 14.12 -14.07 -15.65
CA PRO A 15 13.57 -14.89 -14.58
C PRO A 15 13.81 -14.25 -13.21
N ALA A 16 12.73 -14.06 -12.45
CA ALA A 16 12.79 -13.38 -11.17
C ALA A 16 13.53 -14.23 -10.14
N THR A 17 14.47 -13.62 -9.42
CA THR A 17 15.15 -14.24 -8.27
C THR A 17 14.78 -13.58 -6.95
N ALA A 18 14.09 -12.44 -6.98
CA ALA A 18 13.59 -11.74 -5.80
C ALA A 18 12.31 -10.95 -6.12
N SER A 19 11.62 -10.53 -5.05
CA SER A 19 10.45 -9.67 -5.12
C SER A 19 10.52 -8.58 -4.05
N VAL A 20 9.96 -7.42 -4.36
CA VAL A 20 9.69 -6.32 -3.42
C VAL A 20 8.20 -6.05 -3.44
N ILE A 21 7.57 -6.08 -2.27
CA ILE A 21 6.20 -5.59 -2.07
C ILE A 21 6.34 -4.28 -1.31
N PHE A 22 5.89 -3.19 -1.93
CA PHE A 22 6.00 -1.85 -1.33
C PHE A 22 4.60 -1.32 -1.00
N LEU A 23 4.34 -1.12 0.29
CA LEU A 23 3.08 -0.54 0.77
C LEU A 23 3.24 0.97 0.88
N HIS A 24 2.39 1.71 0.18
CA HIS A 24 2.40 3.17 0.22
C HIS A 24 1.90 3.71 1.58
N GLY A 25 2.19 4.98 1.85
CA GLY A 25 1.71 5.69 3.05
C GLY A 25 0.23 6.10 2.96
N LEU A 26 -0.31 6.61 4.07
CA LEU A 26 -1.70 7.08 4.18
C LEU A 26 -2.06 8.08 3.08
N GLY A 27 -3.21 7.87 2.42
CA GLY A 27 -3.77 8.78 1.41
C GLY A 27 -3.17 8.67 0.01
N ASP A 28 -2.09 7.90 -0.16
CA ASP A 28 -1.43 7.68 -1.46
C ASP A 28 -2.00 6.45 -2.19
N THR A 29 -1.39 6.06 -3.31
CA THR A 29 -1.76 4.89 -4.12
C THR A 29 -0.51 4.12 -4.58
N GLY A 30 -0.68 2.86 -4.96
CA GLY A 30 0.37 2.08 -5.61
C GLY A 30 0.86 2.67 -6.94
N ALA A 31 0.06 3.52 -7.60
CA ALA A 31 0.46 4.18 -8.85
C ALA A 31 1.61 5.18 -8.63
N GLY A 32 1.56 5.96 -7.55
CA GLY A 32 2.61 6.93 -7.22
C GLY A 32 3.97 6.26 -7.06
N TRP A 33 3.99 5.11 -6.38
CA TRP A 33 5.21 4.34 -6.14
C TRP A 33 5.66 3.49 -7.33
N TYR A 34 4.71 3.02 -8.15
CA TYR A 34 5.04 2.38 -9.43
C TYR A 34 5.94 3.30 -10.25
N HIS A 35 5.55 4.57 -10.45
CA HIS A 35 6.37 5.54 -11.17
C HIS A 35 7.65 5.93 -10.41
N GLY A 36 7.58 6.12 -9.09
CA GLY A 36 8.75 6.47 -8.28
C GLY A 36 9.87 5.41 -8.31
N PHE A 37 9.53 4.14 -8.54
CA PHE A 37 10.51 3.06 -8.60
C PHE A 37 11.13 2.82 -9.98
N ASP A 38 10.72 3.54 -11.04
CA ASP A 38 11.14 3.24 -12.42
C ASP A 38 12.67 3.21 -12.60
N GLU A 39 13.40 4.15 -11.97
CA GLU A 39 14.86 4.24 -12.05
C GLU A 39 15.59 3.23 -11.15
N LEU A 40 14.92 2.68 -10.14
CA LEU A 40 15.51 1.76 -9.16
C LEU A 40 15.36 0.28 -9.57
N ARG A 41 14.71 0.02 -10.69
CA ARG A 41 14.37 -1.34 -11.14
C ARG A 41 15.62 -2.17 -11.42
N LYS A 42 15.72 -3.29 -10.73
CA LYS A 42 16.66 -4.37 -11.07
C LYS A 42 15.98 -5.38 -11.98
N ASN A 43 16.68 -5.85 -13.02
CA ASN A 43 16.09 -6.70 -14.06
C ASN A 43 15.54 -8.05 -13.53
N HIS A 44 16.11 -8.57 -12.43
CA HIS A 44 15.76 -9.86 -11.83
C HIS A 44 14.78 -9.74 -10.65
N VAL A 45 14.25 -8.54 -10.38
CA VAL A 45 13.34 -8.27 -9.25
C VAL A 45 11.95 -7.91 -9.77
N ARG A 46 10.92 -8.52 -9.18
CA ARG A 46 9.52 -8.08 -9.35
C ARG A 46 9.18 -7.05 -8.27
N TYR A 47 8.58 -5.93 -8.65
CA TYR A 47 8.09 -4.93 -7.69
C TYR A 47 6.58 -4.84 -7.76
N ILE A 48 5.92 -5.01 -6.61
CA ILE A 48 4.47 -5.07 -6.48
C ILE A 48 4.03 -3.89 -5.61
N PHE A 49 3.10 -3.09 -6.13
CA PHE A 49 2.60 -1.87 -5.49
C PHE A 49 1.07 -1.99 -5.32
N PRO A 50 0.59 -2.63 -4.24
CA PRO A 50 -0.84 -2.77 -3.98
C PRO A 50 -1.47 -1.41 -3.63
N ASN A 51 -2.76 -1.28 -3.91
CA ASN A 51 -3.57 -0.16 -3.44
C ASN A 51 -4.27 -0.52 -2.13
N ALA A 52 -4.17 0.35 -1.13
CA ALA A 52 -4.99 0.26 0.06
C ALA A 52 -6.48 0.49 -0.29
N PRO A 53 -7.42 -0.14 0.43
CA PRO A 53 -8.83 0.21 0.29
C PRO A 53 -9.10 1.64 0.79
N SER A 54 -10.14 2.27 0.26
CA SER A 54 -10.66 3.52 0.80
C SER A 54 -11.50 3.25 2.05
N ILE A 55 -11.02 3.70 3.20
CA ILE A 55 -11.70 3.57 4.50
C ILE A 55 -11.73 4.92 5.22
N SER A 56 -12.65 5.06 6.19
CA SER A 56 -12.67 6.20 7.09
C SER A 56 -11.48 6.18 8.03
N VAL A 57 -10.83 7.32 8.24
CA VAL A 57 -9.64 7.46 9.10
C VAL A 57 -9.95 8.40 10.27
N THR A 58 -9.98 7.86 11.48
CA THR A 58 -10.36 8.55 12.73
C THR A 58 -9.49 9.78 13.00
N MET A 59 -8.17 9.66 12.86
CA MET A 59 -7.22 10.76 13.06
C MET A 59 -7.46 11.94 12.09
N ASN A 60 -8.01 11.65 10.91
CA ASN A 60 -8.39 12.64 9.92
C ASN A 60 -9.88 12.98 10.02
N GLY A 61 -10.49 12.93 11.21
CA GLY A 61 -11.90 13.32 11.39
C GLY A 61 -12.90 12.48 10.61
N GLY A 62 -12.53 11.25 10.22
CA GLY A 62 -13.38 10.34 9.45
C GLY A 62 -13.35 10.56 7.94
N PHE A 63 -12.41 11.34 7.40
CA PHE A 63 -12.22 11.43 5.95
C PHE A 63 -11.94 10.05 5.35
N VAL A 64 -12.64 9.73 4.26
CA VAL A 64 -12.45 8.48 3.51
C VAL A 64 -11.31 8.66 2.52
N MET A 65 -10.26 7.86 2.69
CA MET A 65 -9.08 7.89 1.83
C MET A 65 -8.38 6.52 1.84
N PRO A 66 -7.42 6.26 0.92
CA PRO A 66 -6.65 5.04 0.94
C PRO A 66 -5.91 4.85 2.27
N ALA A 67 -6.25 3.81 3.00
CA ALA A 67 -5.59 3.46 4.25
C ALA A 67 -5.65 1.95 4.50
N TRP A 68 -4.54 1.39 5.00
CA TRP A 68 -4.45 -0.04 5.30
C TRP A 68 -5.27 -0.42 6.53
N TYR A 69 -5.42 0.48 7.49
CA TYR A 69 -6.20 0.30 8.72
C TYR A 69 -6.53 1.67 9.30
N ASP A 70 -7.43 1.72 10.28
CA ASP A 70 -7.83 2.99 10.89
C ASP A 70 -6.73 3.56 11.79
N LEU A 71 -6.19 4.72 11.43
CA LEU A 71 -5.25 5.47 12.26
C LEU A 71 -6.03 6.35 13.24
N LYS A 72 -5.82 6.14 14.53
CA LYS A 72 -6.49 6.89 15.60
C LYS A 72 -5.62 8.03 16.18
N GLY A 73 -4.34 8.07 15.83
CA GLY A 73 -3.35 9.02 16.33
C GLY A 73 -1.91 8.56 16.05
N LEU A 74 -0.93 9.42 16.31
CA LEU A 74 0.51 9.16 16.08
C LEU A 74 1.33 9.01 17.37
N GLY A 75 0.71 9.22 18.53
CA GLY A 75 1.41 9.12 19.81
C GLY A 75 1.74 7.67 20.16
N PRO A 76 2.83 7.40 20.89
CA PRO A 76 3.25 6.04 21.24
C PRO A 76 2.23 5.27 22.11
N ASN A 77 1.34 6.00 22.79
CA ASN A 77 0.28 5.43 23.63
C ASN A 77 -1.09 5.42 22.93
N THR A 78 -1.14 5.74 21.63
CA THR A 78 -2.39 5.71 20.87
C THR A 78 -2.86 4.27 20.75
N VAL A 79 -4.14 4.02 20.98
CA VAL A 79 -4.75 2.71 20.74
C VAL A 79 -4.69 2.39 19.24
N GLU A 80 -4.05 1.29 18.89
CA GLU A 80 -3.98 0.82 17.50
C GLU A 80 -5.27 0.13 17.05
N ASP A 81 -5.53 0.13 15.74
CA ASP A 81 -6.59 -0.67 15.13
C ASP A 81 -6.11 -2.11 14.88
N LYS A 82 -5.95 -2.87 15.97
CA LYS A 82 -5.47 -4.26 15.91
C LYS A 82 -6.25 -5.12 14.89
N LYS A 83 -7.58 -4.98 14.87
CA LYS A 83 -8.45 -5.74 13.94
C LYS A 83 -8.20 -5.34 12.49
N GLY A 84 -8.10 -4.04 12.19
CA GLY A 84 -7.79 -3.58 10.84
C GLY A 84 -6.40 -4.01 10.38
N ILE A 85 -5.41 -3.95 11.26
CA ILE A 85 -4.04 -4.41 10.98
C ILE A 85 -4.04 -5.91 10.61
N GLU A 86 -4.69 -6.75 11.43
CA GLU A 86 -4.82 -8.19 11.18
C GLU A 86 -5.56 -8.48 9.87
N ALA A 87 -6.67 -7.77 9.62
CA ALA A 87 -7.46 -7.93 8.39
C ALA A 87 -6.68 -7.54 7.13
N SER A 88 -5.79 -6.56 7.22
CA SER A 88 -4.96 -6.13 6.10
C SER A 88 -3.77 -7.04 5.86
N ALA A 89 -3.14 -7.54 6.93
CA ALA A 89 -2.12 -8.57 6.83
C ALA A 89 -2.66 -9.86 6.16
N ALA A 90 -3.91 -10.25 6.46
CA ALA A 90 -4.54 -11.43 5.87
C ALA A 90 -4.86 -11.30 4.36
N LYS A 91 -4.83 -10.08 3.80
CA LYS A 91 -5.10 -9.81 2.38
C LYS A 91 -3.82 -9.63 1.55
N SER A 92 -2.66 -9.63 2.20
CA SER A 92 -1.35 -9.34 1.60
C SER A 92 -0.66 -10.59 1.09
#